data_AF-A0A445FZ40-F1
#
_entry.id   AF-A0A445FZ40-F1
#
_cell.length_a   1.000
_cell.length_b   1.000
_cell.length_c   1.000
_cell.angle_alpha   90.00
_cell.angle_beta   90.00
_cell.angle_gamma   90.00
#
_symmetry.space_group_name_H-M   'P 1'
#
loop_
_entity.id
_entity.type
_entity.pdbx_description
1 polymer ?
#
loop_
_entity_poly.entity_id
_entity_poly.type
_entity_poly.pdbx_seq_one_letter_code
_entity_poly.pdbx_strand_id
1 'polypeptide(L)'
;MKRNKATVLTFAEKCKNILASNWQGSLNTIKADAKGSKGNIHTSKIKYIVRRGQPYLWVPENDLHNVNTIIDERGSFAVTSPYPGPLGILLKSLKKLPARIALSGDVLPLKEDKAKSLAEKLQEVMLSEKKAIKEFTYTVSGVLSSSASSSTSRSDNLQDLLGDNERYTIYRFKTRSCTFVDGLGGTFDVDVEDLETSRADPLAPFSAKIVDGINQSEARRTALMLFCFVYKDANAKRLFPNSSP
;
A
#
# COMPACT_ATOMS: atom_id res chain seq x y z
N MET A 1 -30.93 -18.41 -1.78
CA MET A 1 -29.71 -18.22 -0.98
C MET A 1 -29.89 -16.97 -0.11
N LYS A 2 -29.88 -17.09 1.21
CA LYS A 2 -29.92 -15.91 2.11
C LYS A 2 -28.65 -15.09 1.88
N ARG A 3 -28.81 -13.80 1.55
CA ARG A 3 -27.72 -12.82 1.54
C ARG A 3 -27.13 -12.76 2.95
N ASN A 4 -26.06 -13.48 3.20
CA ASN A 4 -25.22 -13.19 4.37
C ASN A 4 -24.70 -11.77 4.19
N LYS A 5 -24.98 -10.88 5.14
CA LYS A 5 -24.30 -9.59 5.23
C LYS A 5 -22.81 -9.91 5.28
N ALA A 6 -22.08 -9.62 4.21
CA ALA A 6 -20.63 -9.63 4.25
C ALA A 6 -20.22 -8.73 5.41
N THR A 7 -19.44 -9.26 6.36
CA THR A 7 -18.95 -8.51 7.52
C THR A 7 -18.23 -7.29 6.97
N VAL A 8 -18.79 -6.10 7.22
CA VAL A 8 -18.22 -4.85 6.72
C VAL A 8 -17.01 -4.55 7.60
N LEU A 9 -15.82 -4.57 7.00
CA LEU A 9 -14.58 -4.19 7.68
C LEU A 9 -14.73 -2.79 8.30
N THR A 10 -14.19 -2.62 9.50
CA THR A 10 -14.09 -1.31 10.14
C THR A 10 -13.14 -0.41 9.35
N PHE A 11 -13.17 0.91 9.59
CA PHE A 11 -12.24 1.82 8.91
C PHE A 11 -10.78 1.58 9.33
N ALA A 12 -10.54 1.17 10.58
CA ALA A 12 -9.22 0.77 11.07
C ALA A 12 -8.69 -0.48 10.33
N GLU A 13 -9.52 -1.50 10.17
CA GLU A 13 -9.18 -2.71 9.39
C GLU A 13 -8.90 -2.37 7.92
N LYS A 14 -9.72 -1.50 7.30
CA LYS A 14 -9.48 -1.02 5.93
C LYS A 14 -8.15 -0.29 5.81
N CYS A 15 -7.80 0.56 6.77
CA CYS A 15 -6.52 1.25 6.82
C CYS A 15 -5.34 0.28 6.93
N LYS A 16 -5.45 -0.73 7.80
CA LYS A 16 -4.43 -1.79 7.93
C LYS A 16 -4.26 -2.58 6.66
N ASN A 17 -5.35 -2.94 6.00
CA ASN A 17 -5.30 -3.65 4.73
C ASN A 17 -4.56 -2.82 3.68
N ILE A 18 -4.89 -1.53 3.52
CA ILE A 18 -4.18 -0.65 2.58
C ILE A 18 -2.69 -0.57 2.91
N LEU A 19 -2.34 -0.36 4.19
CA LEU A 19 -0.94 -0.29 4.62
C LEU A 19 -0.17 -1.59 4.38
N ALA A 20 -0.80 -2.75 4.56
CA ALA A 20 -0.19 -4.05 4.33
C ALA A 20 -0.13 -4.45 2.85
N SER A 21 -1.05 -3.95 2.02
CA SER A 21 -1.18 -4.29 0.60
C SER A 21 -0.24 -3.54 -0.33
N ASN A 22 0.40 -2.46 0.11
CA ASN A 22 1.28 -1.62 -0.71
C ASN A 22 2.68 -1.54 -0.08
N TRP A 23 3.70 -1.18 -0.85
CA TRP A 23 5.11 -1.06 -0.42
C TRP A 23 5.68 0.35 -0.59
N GLN A 24 4.93 1.25 -1.22
CA GLN A 24 5.30 2.64 -1.39
C GLN A 24 4.17 3.58 -0.97
N GLY A 25 4.53 4.77 -0.51
CA GLY A 25 3.60 5.85 -0.20
C GLY A 25 4.21 7.20 -0.49
N SER A 26 3.40 8.25 -0.44
CA SER A 26 3.86 9.64 -0.58
C SER A 26 4.14 10.21 0.79
N LEU A 27 5.40 10.55 1.05
CA LEU A 27 5.82 11.26 2.25
C LEU A 27 5.78 12.76 1.95
N ASN A 28 5.22 13.53 2.87
CA ASN A 28 5.17 14.99 2.80
C ASN A 28 5.84 15.54 4.05
N THR A 29 6.84 16.40 3.88
CA THR A 29 7.54 17.10 4.98
C THR A 29 7.53 18.60 4.73
N ILE A 30 7.72 19.38 5.80
CA ILE A 30 7.87 20.83 5.68
C ILE A 30 9.29 21.14 5.22
N LYS A 31 9.45 21.99 4.19
CA LYS A 31 10.78 22.37 3.67
C LYS A 31 11.57 23.16 4.72
N ALA A 32 12.86 22.91 4.82
CA ALA A 32 13.73 23.58 5.79
C ALA A 32 13.81 25.12 5.59
N ASP A 33 13.62 25.62 4.37
CA ASP A 33 13.64 27.05 4.01
C ASP A 33 12.28 27.75 4.12
N ALA A 34 11.30 27.08 4.73
CA ALA A 34 9.93 27.54 4.85
C ALA A 34 9.79 28.83 5.70
N LYS A 35 9.54 29.98 5.06
CA LYS A 35 9.21 31.25 5.76
C LYS A 35 7.70 31.53 5.91
N GLY A 36 6.82 30.51 5.86
CA GLY A 36 5.37 30.72 5.93
C GLY A 36 4.51 29.47 5.71
N SER A 37 3.18 29.63 5.69
CA SER A 37 2.22 28.54 5.97
C SER A 37 1.64 27.75 4.78
N LYS A 38 1.89 28.10 3.50
CA LYS A 38 1.20 27.39 2.38
C LYS A 38 2.01 27.05 1.11
N GLY A 39 3.32 27.29 1.06
CA GLY A 39 4.17 27.00 -0.12
C GLY A 39 5.27 25.95 0.10
N ASN A 40 5.36 25.37 1.30
CA ASN A 40 6.60 24.79 1.79
C ASN A 40 6.51 23.28 2.09
N ILE A 41 5.78 22.52 1.27
CA ILE A 41 5.73 21.06 1.43
C ILE A 41 6.62 20.43 0.36
N HIS A 42 7.52 19.55 0.80
CA HIS A 42 8.26 18.64 -0.07
C HIS A 42 7.55 17.29 -0.08
N THR A 43 7.31 16.74 -1.26
CA THR A 43 6.61 15.47 -1.45
C THR A 43 7.44 14.55 -2.32
N SER A 44 7.75 13.35 -1.84
CA SER A 44 8.35 12.30 -2.65
C SER A 44 7.72 10.93 -2.37
N LYS A 45 7.91 9.99 -3.29
CA LYS A 45 7.50 8.60 -3.09
C LYS A 45 8.62 7.86 -2.39
N ILE A 46 8.28 7.25 -1.26
CA ILE A 46 9.24 6.48 -0.47
C ILE A 46 8.74 5.05 -0.29
N LYS A 47 9.68 4.12 -0.16
CA LYS A 47 9.37 2.72 0.13
C LYS A 47 9.18 2.55 1.64
N TYR A 48 8.33 1.62 2.04
CA TYR A 48 8.06 1.39 3.45
C TYR A 48 7.67 -0.05 3.76
N ILE A 49 7.83 -0.43 5.02
CA ILE A 49 7.18 -1.61 5.60
C ILE A 49 6.42 -1.24 6.87
N VAL A 50 5.51 -2.12 7.27
CA VAL A 50 4.78 -1.98 8.52
C VAL A 50 5.23 -3.06 9.48
N ARG A 51 5.63 -2.66 10.69
CA ARG A 51 5.91 -3.59 11.80
C ARG A 51 5.21 -3.10 13.04
N ARG A 52 4.51 -4.00 13.74
CA ARG A 52 3.70 -3.68 14.94
C ARG A 52 2.77 -2.49 14.72
N GLY A 53 2.18 -2.41 13.52
CA GLY A 53 1.26 -1.35 13.15
C GLY A 53 1.88 0.00 12.77
N GLN A 54 3.20 0.16 12.88
CA GLN A 54 3.91 1.40 12.57
C GLN A 54 4.64 1.32 11.22
N PRO A 55 4.52 2.35 10.36
CA PRO A 55 5.30 2.45 9.13
C PRO A 55 6.77 2.79 9.41
N TYR A 56 7.68 2.06 8.77
CA TYR A 56 9.10 2.37 8.69
C TYR A 56 9.44 2.73 7.25
N LEU A 57 10.11 3.86 7.06
CA LEU A 57 10.26 4.52 5.77
C LEU A 57 11.73 4.48 5.33
N TRP A 58 11.98 4.10 4.08
CA TRP A 58 13.29 4.16 3.44
C TRP A 58 13.34 5.40 2.58
N VAL A 59 14.07 6.40 3.05
CA VAL A 59 14.25 7.68 2.38
C VAL A 59 15.62 7.69 1.70
N PRO A 60 15.71 7.88 0.38
CA PRO A 60 17.01 8.00 -0.30
C PRO A 60 17.87 9.09 0.35
N GLU A 61 19.17 8.86 0.53
CA GLU A 61 20.06 9.85 1.19
C GLU A 61 20.06 11.22 0.50
N ASN A 62 19.88 11.26 -0.82
CA ASN A 62 19.82 12.48 -1.62
C ASN A 62 18.46 13.20 -1.57
N ASP A 63 17.45 12.65 -0.89
CA ASP A 63 16.14 13.27 -0.77
C ASP A 63 16.14 14.37 0.30
N LEU A 64 15.49 15.50 -0.01
CA LEU A 64 15.35 16.64 0.90
C LEU A 64 14.57 16.31 2.17
N HIS A 65 13.80 15.22 2.19
CA HIS A 65 13.19 14.71 3.41
C HIS A 65 14.21 14.55 4.56
N ASN A 66 15.47 14.19 4.26
CA ASN A 66 16.49 14.01 5.30
C ASN A 66 16.88 15.32 6.01
N VAL A 67 16.89 16.43 5.27
CA VAL A 67 17.19 17.75 5.86
C VAL A 67 15.94 18.30 6.53
N ASN A 68 14.79 18.15 5.88
CA ASN A 68 13.51 18.67 6.36
C ASN A 68 13.15 18.11 7.73
N THR A 69 13.31 16.80 7.95
CA THR A 69 12.94 16.14 9.21
C THR A 69 13.85 16.47 10.37
N ILE A 70 15.08 16.93 10.11
CA ILE A 70 16.00 17.44 11.14
C ILE A 70 15.50 18.78 11.69
N ILE A 71 14.96 19.63 10.82
CA ILE A 71 14.46 20.96 11.19
C ILE A 71 13.05 20.85 11.80
N ASP A 72 12.18 20.05 11.18
CA ASP A 72 10.81 19.84 11.60
C ASP A 72 10.42 18.38 11.38
N GLU A 73 10.28 17.63 12.47
CA GLU A 73 9.91 16.22 12.43
C GLU A 73 8.50 15.97 11.89
N ARG A 74 7.65 17.00 11.79
CA ARG A 74 6.25 16.85 11.37
C ARG A 74 6.17 16.48 9.90
N GLY A 75 5.39 15.44 9.63
CA GLY A 75 5.10 15.00 8.27
C GLY A 75 3.73 14.37 8.15
N SER A 76 3.32 14.15 6.90
CA SER A 76 2.21 13.28 6.57
C SER A 76 2.64 12.20 5.60
N PHE A 77 2.04 11.03 5.74
CA PHE A 77 2.32 9.87 4.92
C PHE A 77 1.03 9.31 4.34
N ALA A 78 0.94 9.29 3.01
CA ALA A 78 -0.25 8.83 2.29
C ALA A 78 0.03 7.53 1.54
N VAL A 79 -0.83 6.54 1.73
CA VAL A 79 -0.75 5.24 1.04
C VAL A 79 -2.06 4.95 0.35
N THR A 80 -2.00 4.59 -0.92
CA THR A 80 -3.17 4.19 -1.71
C THR A 80 -3.32 2.67 -1.73
N SER A 81 -4.54 2.17 -1.78
CA SER A 81 -4.81 0.77 -2.13
C SER A 81 -4.16 0.43 -3.46
N PRO A 82 -3.57 -0.78 -3.64
CA PRO A 82 -2.98 -1.15 -4.93
C PRO A 82 -4.06 -1.21 -6.00
N TYR A 83 -3.75 -0.67 -7.17
CA TYR A 83 -4.59 -0.71 -8.36
C TYR A 83 -3.72 -0.94 -9.60
N PRO A 84 -4.23 -1.62 -10.64
CA PRO A 84 -3.50 -1.77 -11.89
C PRO A 84 -3.23 -0.40 -12.53
N GLY A 85 -1.99 -0.15 -12.95
CA GLY A 85 -1.55 1.13 -13.52
C GLY A 85 -2.48 1.71 -14.60
N PRO A 86 -2.93 0.91 -15.59
CA PRO A 86 -3.88 1.38 -16.61
C PRO A 86 -5.20 1.92 -16.04
N LEU A 87 -5.64 1.44 -14.86
CA LEU A 87 -6.84 1.97 -14.19
C LEU A 87 -6.64 3.37 -13.64
N GLY A 88 -5.41 3.79 -13.35
CA GLY A 88 -5.14 5.11 -12.79
C GLY A 88 -5.67 6.24 -13.66
N ILE A 89 -5.48 6.12 -14.99
CA ILE A 89 -5.95 7.11 -15.97
C ILE A 89 -7.48 7.13 -16.02
N LEU A 90 -8.12 5.95 -16.04
CA LEU A 90 -9.59 5.85 -16.05
C LEU A 90 -10.20 6.38 -14.75
N LEU A 91 -9.65 6.01 -13.60
CA LEU A 91 -10.13 6.49 -12.30
C LEU A 91 -10.07 8.02 -12.26
N LYS A 92 -8.95 8.59 -12.69
CA LYS A 92 -8.78 10.05 -12.79
C LYS A 92 -9.82 10.69 -13.72
N SER A 93 -10.11 10.11 -14.88
CA SER A 93 -11.12 10.66 -15.81
C SER A 93 -12.54 10.59 -15.25
N LEU A 94 -12.84 9.55 -14.46
CA LEU A 94 -14.11 9.39 -13.74
C LEU A 94 -14.21 10.24 -12.46
N LYS A 95 -13.20 11.06 -12.16
CA LYS A 95 -13.06 11.81 -10.89
C LYS A 95 -13.16 10.89 -9.66
N LYS A 96 -12.80 9.62 -9.80
CA LYS A 96 -12.71 8.64 -8.72
C LYS A 96 -11.25 8.43 -8.39
N LEU A 97 -10.94 8.18 -7.13
CA LEU A 97 -9.59 7.90 -6.70
C LEU A 97 -9.57 6.55 -5.98
N PRO A 98 -8.47 5.80 -6.02
CA PRO A 98 -8.32 4.63 -5.18
C PRO A 98 -8.50 5.02 -3.70
N ALA A 99 -9.13 4.13 -2.94
CA ALA A 99 -9.20 4.29 -1.49
C ALA A 99 -7.77 4.41 -0.93
N ARG A 100 -7.59 5.29 0.05
CA ARG A 100 -6.27 5.62 0.59
C ARG A 100 -6.35 5.95 2.07
N ILE A 101 -5.19 5.87 2.71
CA ILE A 101 -4.97 6.31 4.08
C ILE A 101 -4.08 7.54 4.05
N ALA A 102 -4.43 8.54 4.86
CA ALA A 102 -3.58 9.70 5.15
C ALA A 102 -3.23 9.67 6.63
N LEU A 103 -1.95 9.47 6.92
CA LEU A 103 -1.38 9.52 8.26
C LEU A 103 -0.74 10.88 8.47
N SER A 104 -0.97 11.51 9.62
CA SER A 104 -0.21 12.70 10.04
C SER A 104 0.50 12.38 11.35
N GLY A 105 1.74 12.85 11.51
CA GLY A 105 2.57 12.50 12.65
C GLY A 105 4.00 12.97 12.52
N ASP A 106 4.92 12.24 13.16
CA ASP A 106 6.34 12.59 13.22
C ASP A 106 7.19 11.57 12.47
N VAL A 107 8.21 12.05 11.79
CA VAL A 107 9.16 11.25 11.00
C VAL A 107 10.48 11.20 11.78
N LEU A 108 10.66 10.13 12.56
CA LEU A 108 11.76 10.03 13.51
C LEU A 108 12.92 9.19 12.95
N PRO A 109 14.16 9.69 12.90
CA PRO A 109 15.30 8.92 12.39
C PRO A 109 15.57 7.71 13.28
N LEU A 110 15.88 6.58 12.65
CA LEU A 110 16.21 5.35 13.35
C LEU A 110 17.73 5.26 13.56
N LYS A 111 18.16 4.87 14.77
CA LYS A 111 19.58 4.61 15.05
C LYS A 111 20.09 3.45 14.20
N GLU A 112 21.37 3.48 13.86
CA GLU A 112 22.02 2.55 12.93
C GLU A 112 21.85 1.06 13.32
N ASP A 113 21.99 0.73 14.61
CA ASP A 113 21.78 -0.64 15.11
C ASP A 113 20.35 -1.15 14.88
N LYS A 114 19.37 -0.26 15.08
CA LYS A 114 17.95 -0.58 14.87
C LYS A 114 17.62 -0.64 13.38
N ALA A 115 18.30 0.14 12.55
CA ALA A 115 18.19 0.11 11.11
C ALA A 115 18.69 -1.23 10.55
N LYS A 116 19.85 -1.73 11.01
CA LYS A 116 20.37 -3.05 10.65
C LYS A 116 19.41 -4.18 11.03
N SER A 117 18.91 -4.19 12.28
CA SER A 117 17.90 -5.17 12.71
C SER A 117 16.60 -5.09 11.89
N LEU A 118 16.24 -3.92 11.37
CA LEU A 118 15.06 -3.76 10.53
C LEU A 118 15.27 -4.33 9.12
N ALA A 119 16.47 -4.23 8.56
CA ALA A 119 16.82 -4.84 7.28
C ALA A 119 16.76 -6.38 7.34
N GLU A 120 17.25 -6.99 8.42
CA GLU A 120 17.10 -8.43 8.67
C GLU A 120 15.61 -8.82 8.75
N LYS A 121 14.82 -8.04 9.49
CA LYS A 121 13.37 -8.21 9.59
C LYS A 121 12.64 -8.01 8.26
N LEU A 122 13.15 -7.18 7.36
CA LEU A 122 12.60 -7.01 6.02
C LEU A 122 12.78 -8.32 5.23
N GLN A 123 13.96 -8.92 5.31
CA GLN A 123 14.26 -10.20 4.67
C GLN A 123 13.36 -11.33 5.20
N GLU A 124 13.11 -11.39 6.51
CA GLU A 124 12.16 -12.34 7.11
C GLU A 124 10.74 -12.18 6.56
N VAL A 125 10.24 -10.94 6.43
CA VAL A 125 8.89 -10.67 5.88
C VAL A 125 8.81 -11.19 4.46
N MET A 126 9.79 -10.87 3.61
CA MET A 126 9.80 -11.33 2.23
C MET A 126 9.88 -12.86 2.11
N LEU A 127 10.68 -13.53 2.96
CA LEU A 127 10.79 -14.98 2.98
C LEU A 127 9.48 -15.63 3.44
N SER A 128 8.82 -15.08 4.46
CA SER A 128 7.52 -15.56 4.92
C SER A 128 6.42 -15.40 3.85
N GLU A 129 6.40 -14.27 3.13
CA GLU A 129 5.48 -14.07 2.00
C GLU A 129 5.71 -15.10 0.89
N LYS A 130 6.97 -15.34 0.52
CA LYS A 130 7.34 -16.36 -0.48
C LYS A 130 6.99 -17.78 -0.03
N LYS A 131 7.16 -18.10 1.27
CA LYS A 131 6.80 -19.39 1.86
C LYS A 131 5.29 -19.60 1.85
N ALA A 132 4.51 -18.60 2.25
CA ALA A 132 3.05 -18.65 2.23
C ALA A 132 2.50 -18.94 0.81
N ILE A 133 3.10 -18.35 -0.23
CA ILE A 133 2.73 -18.62 -1.63
C ILE A 133 2.85 -20.11 -2.00
N LYS A 134 3.88 -20.79 -1.46
CA LYS A 134 4.11 -22.23 -1.70
C LYS A 134 3.18 -23.14 -0.89
N GLU A 135 2.71 -22.66 0.27
CA GLU A 135 1.80 -23.40 1.14
C GLU A 135 0.34 -23.32 0.68
N PHE A 136 -0.02 -22.33 -0.14
CA PHE A 136 -1.35 -22.25 -0.74
C PHE A 136 -1.63 -23.41 -1.70
N THR A 137 -2.92 -23.71 -1.87
CA THR A 137 -3.38 -24.74 -2.84
C THR A 137 -2.90 -24.42 -4.26
N TYR A 138 -2.77 -25.46 -5.08
CA TYR A 138 -2.29 -25.34 -6.46
C TYR A 138 -2.99 -24.22 -7.25
N THR A 139 -4.32 -24.11 -7.14
CA THR A 139 -5.10 -23.07 -7.83
C THR A 139 -4.72 -21.65 -7.37
N VAL A 140 -4.59 -21.44 -6.05
CA VAL A 140 -4.26 -20.12 -5.49
C VAL A 140 -2.80 -19.76 -5.77
N SER A 141 -1.89 -20.72 -5.59
CA SER A 141 -0.48 -20.55 -5.95
C SER A 141 -0.31 -20.24 -7.44
N GLY A 142 -1.10 -20.87 -8.30
CA GLY A 142 -1.15 -20.59 -9.73
C GLY A 142 -1.73 -19.21 -10.09
N VAL A 143 -2.53 -18.58 -9.23
CA VAL A 143 -2.93 -17.16 -9.39
C VAL A 143 -1.78 -16.26 -8.97
N LEU A 144 -1.24 -16.47 -7.77
CA LEU A 144 -0.19 -15.65 -7.17
C LEU A 144 1.15 -15.70 -7.93
N SER A 145 1.43 -16.81 -8.62
CA SER A 145 2.66 -17.01 -9.40
C SER A 145 2.53 -16.59 -10.87
N SER A 146 1.29 -16.37 -11.35
CA SER A 146 1.02 -15.94 -12.74
C SER A 146 1.07 -14.43 -12.96
N SER A 147 1.30 -13.65 -11.91
CA SER A 147 1.49 -12.21 -12.04
C SER A 147 2.74 -11.93 -12.89
N ALA A 148 2.58 -11.15 -13.97
CA ALA A 148 3.70 -10.74 -14.82
C ALA A 148 4.80 -10.07 -13.98
N SER A 149 6.05 -10.28 -14.38
CA SER A 149 7.26 -9.94 -13.66
C SER A 149 7.34 -8.46 -13.21
N SER A 150 7.76 -8.30 -11.95
CA SER A 150 8.43 -7.15 -11.30
C SER A 150 7.63 -5.90 -10.85
N SER A 151 6.78 -5.26 -11.67
CA SER A 151 6.41 -3.85 -11.36
C SER A 151 5.40 -3.64 -10.22
N THR A 152 4.57 -4.62 -9.90
CA THR A 152 3.45 -4.47 -8.93
C THR A 152 3.62 -5.30 -7.65
N SER A 153 4.55 -6.25 -7.66
CA SER A 153 4.77 -7.19 -6.56
C SER A 153 5.46 -6.50 -5.40
N ARG A 154 4.79 -6.47 -4.24
CA ARG A 154 5.32 -5.90 -2.99
C ARG A 154 6.66 -6.52 -2.60
N SER A 155 6.76 -7.85 -2.60
CA SER A 155 8.00 -8.55 -2.24
C SER A 155 9.17 -8.18 -3.15
N ASP A 156 8.90 -8.03 -4.45
CA ASP A 156 9.96 -7.84 -5.44
C ASP A 156 10.49 -6.41 -5.39
N ASN A 157 9.62 -5.41 -5.23
CA ASN A 157 10.02 -4.00 -5.07
C ASN A 157 10.71 -3.71 -3.73
N LEU A 158 10.41 -4.50 -2.70
CA LEU A 158 11.10 -4.43 -1.41
C LEU A 158 12.48 -5.11 -1.46
N GLN A 159 12.72 -6.02 -2.41
CA GLN A 159 14.02 -6.65 -2.57
C GLN A 159 15.12 -5.64 -2.93
N ASP A 160 14.78 -4.62 -3.71
CA ASP A 160 15.72 -3.54 -4.08
C ASP A 160 16.29 -2.81 -2.85
N LEU A 161 15.56 -2.77 -1.72
CA LEU A 161 16.03 -2.12 -0.49
C LEU A 161 17.16 -2.88 0.21
N LEU A 162 17.37 -4.15 -0.16
CA LEU A 162 18.44 -4.99 0.38
C LEU A 162 19.69 -4.98 -0.52
N GLY A 163 19.63 -4.34 -1.69
CA GLY A 163 20.77 -4.23 -2.60
C GLY A 163 21.64 -3.01 -2.30
N ASP A 164 22.88 -3.04 -2.76
CA ASP A 164 23.87 -1.98 -2.53
C ASP A 164 23.75 -0.76 -3.48
N ASN A 165 22.70 -0.70 -4.31
CA ASN A 165 22.59 0.31 -5.37
C ASN A 165 22.25 1.72 -4.88
N GLU A 166 21.46 1.85 -3.81
CA GLU A 166 21.05 3.14 -3.25
C GLU A 166 21.20 3.11 -1.73
N ARG A 167 21.77 4.17 -1.17
CA ARG A 167 21.83 4.35 0.28
C ARG A 167 20.57 5.04 0.77
N TYR A 168 20.03 4.51 1.87
CA TYR A 168 18.78 4.98 2.46
C TYR A 168 18.99 5.35 3.93
N THR A 169 18.35 6.43 4.36
CA THR A 169 18.12 6.71 5.77
C THR A 169 16.76 6.14 6.18
N ILE A 170 16.74 5.38 7.28
CA ILE A 170 15.53 4.73 7.77
C ILE A 170 14.86 5.61 8.83
N TYR A 171 13.58 5.87 8.66
CA TYR A 171 12.75 6.59 9.61
C TYR A 171 11.63 5.71 10.16
N ARG A 172 11.21 5.99 11.39
CA ARG A 172 9.96 5.50 11.96
C ARG A 172 8.91 6.59 11.89
N PHE A 173 7.78 6.31 11.26
CA PHE A 173 6.63 7.22 11.26
C PHE A 173 5.79 6.99 12.51
N LYS A 174 5.75 7.98 13.41
CA LYS A 174 4.90 7.97 14.61
C LYS A 174 3.58 8.65 14.28
N THR A 175 2.55 7.86 14.01
CA THR A 175 1.21 8.34 13.70
C THR A 175 0.60 9.09 14.89
N ARG A 176 0.07 10.30 14.64
CA ARG A 176 -0.73 11.10 15.59
C ARG A 176 -2.20 11.17 15.21
N SER A 177 -2.51 11.09 13.91
CA SER A 177 -3.86 10.99 13.39
C SER A 177 -3.89 10.19 12.09
N CYS A 178 -5.04 9.60 11.81
CA CYS A 178 -5.27 8.78 10.64
C CYS A 178 -6.63 9.12 10.02
N THR A 179 -6.66 9.39 8.72
CA THR A 179 -7.89 9.57 7.96
C THR A 179 -7.94 8.54 6.84
N PHE A 180 -9.04 7.78 6.80
CA PHE A 180 -9.39 6.92 5.67
C PHE A 180 -10.12 7.76 4.63
N VAL A 181 -9.73 7.61 3.37
CA VAL A 181 -10.42 8.22 2.23
C VAL A 181 -10.93 7.10 1.33
N ASP A 182 -12.24 7.04 1.13
CA ASP A 182 -12.86 6.03 0.28
C ASP A 182 -12.72 6.35 -1.22
N GLY A 183 -13.17 5.41 -2.06
CA GLY A 183 -13.09 5.57 -3.52
C GLY A 183 -14.04 6.60 -4.14
N LEU A 184 -14.99 7.12 -3.34
CA LEU A 184 -15.96 8.15 -3.72
C LEU A 184 -15.55 9.54 -3.22
N GLY A 185 -14.46 9.64 -2.45
CA GLY A 185 -13.96 10.89 -1.87
C GLY A 185 -14.46 11.17 -0.46
N GLY A 186 -15.21 10.26 0.16
CA GLY A 186 -15.59 10.35 1.57
C GLY A 186 -14.36 10.22 2.47
N THR A 187 -14.28 11.07 3.49
CA THR A 187 -13.19 11.09 4.47
C THR A 187 -13.71 10.67 5.84
N PHE A 188 -13.00 9.77 6.50
CA PHE A 188 -13.40 9.19 7.77
C PHE A 188 -12.18 9.20 8.70
N ASP A 189 -12.27 9.94 9.79
CA ASP A 189 -11.23 9.91 10.80
C ASP A 189 -11.25 8.58 11.54
N VAL A 190 -10.06 8.04 11.78
CA VAL A 190 -9.85 6.74 12.39
C VAL A 190 -9.06 6.95 13.66
N ASP A 191 -9.59 6.41 14.76
CA ASP A 191 -8.90 6.43 16.04
C ASP A 191 -7.55 5.69 15.94
N VAL A 192 -6.51 6.28 16.52
CA VAL A 192 -5.15 5.74 16.40
C VAL A 192 -4.98 4.48 17.25
N GLU A 193 -5.67 4.37 18.39
CA GLU A 193 -5.64 3.17 19.23
C GLU A 193 -6.37 2.00 18.53
N ASP A 194 -7.51 2.28 17.91
CA ASP A 194 -8.22 1.31 17.05
C ASP A 194 -7.35 0.87 15.88
N LEU A 195 -6.64 1.81 15.25
CA LEU A 195 -5.67 1.48 14.21
C LEU A 195 -4.56 0.59 14.79
N GLU A 196 -3.96 0.91 15.93
CA GLU A 196 -2.86 0.10 16.48
C GLU A 196 -3.26 -1.33 16.87
N THR A 197 -4.48 -1.51 17.40
CA THR A 197 -5.02 -2.81 17.83
C THR A 197 -5.58 -3.66 16.69
N SER A 198 -5.99 -3.02 15.58
CA SER A 198 -6.52 -3.72 14.40
C SER A 198 -5.47 -4.56 13.67
N ARG A 199 -5.93 -5.67 13.08
CA ARG A 199 -5.10 -6.58 12.28
C ARG A 199 -5.42 -6.44 10.80
N ALA A 200 -4.39 -6.51 9.97
CA ALA A 200 -4.56 -6.63 8.53
C ALA A 200 -5.06 -8.04 8.18
N ASP A 201 -5.87 -8.12 7.13
CA ASP A 201 -6.27 -9.37 6.50
C ASP A 201 -5.01 -10.15 6.05
N PRO A 202 -4.91 -11.46 6.31
CA PRO A 202 -3.77 -12.27 5.88
C PRO A 202 -3.51 -12.25 4.37
N LEU A 203 -4.52 -11.94 3.55
CA LEU A 203 -4.41 -11.80 2.09
C LEU A 203 -3.99 -10.40 1.66
N ALA A 204 -3.97 -9.41 2.56
CA ALA A 204 -3.63 -8.03 2.22
C ALA A 204 -2.26 -7.92 1.52
N PRO A 205 -1.16 -8.56 1.99
CA PRO A 205 0.15 -8.50 1.32
C PRO A 205 0.14 -9.02 -0.13
N PHE A 206 -0.79 -9.93 -0.46
CA PHE A 206 -0.90 -10.54 -1.78
C PHE A 206 -1.87 -9.81 -2.72
N SER A 207 -2.48 -8.70 -2.28
CA SER A 207 -3.56 -8.03 -3.01
C SER A 207 -3.19 -7.66 -4.45
N ALA A 208 -2.00 -7.08 -4.66
CA ALA A 208 -1.52 -6.75 -6.00
C ALA A 208 -1.36 -8.02 -6.88
N LYS A 209 -0.75 -9.08 -6.34
CA LYS A 209 -0.56 -10.36 -7.04
C LYS A 209 -1.88 -11.05 -7.38
N ILE A 210 -2.88 -10.97 -6.49
CA ILE A 210 -4.21 -11.53 -6.72
C ILE A 210 -4.89 -10.78 -7.87
N VAL A 211 -4.89 -9.45 -7.83
CA VAL A 211 -5.51 -8.61 -8.88
C VAL A 211 -4.84 -8.88 -10.22
N ASP A 212 -3.51 -8.90 -10.27
CA ASP A 212 -2.78 -9.14 -11.50
C ASP A 212 -2.98 -10.58 -12.00
N GLY A 213 -2.84 -11.58 -11.14
CA GLY A 213 -3.01 -12.99 -11.50
C GLY A 213 -4.40 -13.34 -12.03
N ILE A 214 -5.45 -12.67 -11.53
CA ILE A 214 -6.80 -12.77 -12.10
C ILE A 214 -6.84 -12.12 -13.49
N ASN A 215 -6.28 -10.91 -13.61
CA ASN A 215 -6.31 -10.13 -14.85
C ASN A 215 -5.46 -10.74 -15.98
N GLN A 216 -4.50 -11.61 -15.70
CA GLN A 216 -3.68 -12.27 -16.72
C GLN A 216 -4.38 -13.42 -17.45
N SER A 217 -5.47 -13.98 -16.90
CA SER A 217 -6.17 -15.13 -17.52
C SER A 217 -7.59 -14.75 -17.94
N GLU A 218 -7.92 -14.97 -19.21
CA GLU A 218 -9.26 -14.72 -19.73
C GLU A 218 -10.33 -15.52 -18.97
N ALA A 219 -10.09 -16.80 -18.72
CA ALA A 219 -10.99 -17.65 -17.93
C ALA A 219 -11.24 -17.08 -16.53
N ARG A 220 -10.19 -16.57 -15.86
CA ARG A 220 -10.31 -15.97 -14.51
C ARG A 220 -11.05 -14.63 -14.55
N ARG A 221 -10.79 -13.78 -15.56
CA ARG A 221 -11.53 -12.53 -15.77
C ARG A 221 -13.02 -12.81 -16.01
N THR A 222 -13.35 -13.77 -16.87
CA THR A 222 -14.73 -14.18 -17.15
C THR A 222 -15.41 -14.75 -15.91
N ALA A 223 -14.71 -15.59 -15.14
CA ALA A 223 -15.23 -16.08 -13.86
C ALA A 223 -15.50 -14.95 -12.87
N LEU A 224 -14.61 -13.94 -12.77
CA LEU A 224 -14.83 -12.77 -11.92
C LEU A 224 -16.05 -11.94 -12.39
N MET A 225 -16.23 -11.75 -13.70
CA MET A 225 -17.41 -11.06 -14.23
C MET A 225 -18.71 -11.79 -13.88
N LEU A 226 -18.73 -13.12 -14.05
CA LEU A 226 -19.88 -13.95 -13.67
C LEU A 226 -20.14 -13.88 -12.16
N PHE A 227 -19.08 -13.94 -11.35
CA PHE A 227 -19.19 -13.78 -9.90
C PHE A 227 -19.82 -12.42 -9.54
N CYS A 228 -19.35 -11.32 -10.14
CA CYS A 228 -19.91 -9.98 -9.93
C CYS A 228 -21.38 -9.90 -10.38
N PHE A 229 -21.73 -10.50 -11.52
CA PHE A 229 -23.10 -10.53 -12.01
C PHE A 229 -24.03 -11.29 -11.04
N VAL A 230 -23.64 -12.49 -10.62
CA VAL A 230 -24.46 -13.36 -9.76
C VAL A 230 -24.56 -12.82 -8.32
N TYR A 231 -23.46 -12.33 -7.75
CA TYR A 231 -23.39 -12.03 -6.31
C TYR A 231 -23.43 -10.55 -5.95
N LYS A 232 -23.17 -9.64 -6.91
CA LYS A 232 -23.14 -8.19 -6.65
C LYS A 232 -24.21 -7.41 -7.40
N ASP A 233 -25.06 -8.07 -8.18
CA ASP A 233 -26.08 -7.42 -9.03
C ASP A 233 -25.49 -6.25 -9.84
N ALA A 234 -24.21 -6.40 -10.20
CA ALA A 234 -23.46 -5.40 -10.93
C ALA A 234 -23.50 -5.81 -12.41
N ASN A 235 -24.10 -4.97 -13.25
CA ASN A 235 -24.05 -5.12 -14.70
C ASN A 235 -22.58 -5.03 -15.18
N ALA A 236 -21.91 -6.18 -15.30
CA ALA A 236 -20.48 -6.32 -15.56
C ALA A 236 -20.06 -6.00 -17.02
N LYS A 237 -20.88 -5.26 -17.78
CA LYS A 237 -20.64 -4.97 -19.21
C LYS A 237 -19.45 -4.04 -19.49
N ARG A 238 -18.72 -3.55 -18.47
CA ARG A 238 -17.57 -2.62 -18.60
C ARG A 238 -16.45 -2.86 -17.58
N LEU A 239 -16.01 -4.11 -17.40
CA LEU A 239 -14.74 -4.41 -16.73
C LEU A 239 -13.72 -4.89 -17.79
N PHE A 240 -13.25 -3.91 -18.58
CA PHE A 240 -12.21 -3.90 -19.63
C PHE A 240 -12.24 -4.96 -20.76
N PRO A 241 -12.72 -4.55 -21.95
CA PRO A 241 -12.17 -4.95 -23.24
C PRO A 241 -11.17 -3.87 -23.70
N ASN A 242 -9.90 -4.24 -23.90
CA ASN A 242 -8.99 -3.54 -24.81
C ASN A 242 -7.80 -4.47 -25.08
N SER A 243 -8.07 -5.51 -25.86
CA SER A 243 -7.10 -5.95 -26.85
C SER A 243 -7.41 -5.16 -28.12
N SER A 244 -6.42 -4.49 -28.68
CA SER A 244 -6.51 -3.88 -30.01
C SER A 244 -5.21 -4.15 -30.73
N PRO A 245 -5.27 -4.11 -32.07
CA PRO A 245 -5.46 -5.24 -32.98
C PRO A 245 -4.22 -6.13 -33.15
#